data_AF-A0A4U7DT60-F1
#
_entry.id   AF-A0A4U7DT60-F1
#
_cell.length_a   1.000
_cell.length_b   1.000
_cell.length_c   1.000
_cell.angle_alpha   90.00
_cell.angle_beta   90.00
_cell.angle_gamma   90.00
#
_symmetry.space_group_name_H-M   'P 1'
#
loop_
_entity.id
_entity.type
_entity.pdbx_description
1 polymer ?
#
loop_
_entity_poly.entity_id
_entity_poly.type
_entity_poly.pdbx_seq_one_letter_code
_entity_poly.pdbx_strand_id
1 'polypeptide(L)'
;MRVLDDGAWISVNDSREVRVSELWRLDTPDLCQCALTDLVVENFQSVGVDGSTVEAKVYGQCISCGATGITGWIPIGRVRGGDFVEFDRSAVRRVRR
;
A
#
# COMPACT_ATOMS: atom_id res chain seq x y z
N MET A 1 -5.23 -22.57 0.99
CA MET A 1 -5.57 -21.54 -0.01
C MET A 1 -6.36 -20.46 0.71
N ARG A 2 -5.87 -19.22 0.75
CA ARG A 2 -6.63 -18.07 1.23
C ARG A 2 -7.14 -17.31 0.02
N VAL A 3 -8.42 -16.96 0.02
CA VAL A 3 -9.03 -16.09 -0.99
C VAL A 3 -9.19 -14.73 -0.33
N LEU A 4 -8.56 -13.70 -0.90
CA LEU A 4 -8.79 -12.31 -0.52
C LEU A 4 -9.82 -11.74 -1.49
N ASP A 5 -10.80 -11.04 -0.94
CA ASP A 5 -11.78 -10.30 -1.73
C ASP A 5 -11.19 -8.95 -2.13
N ASP A 6 -11.42 -8.50 -3.36
CA ASP A 6 -11.05 -7.15 -3.82
C ASP A 6 -12.02 -6.08 -3.26
N GLY A 7 -12.59 -6.34 -2.08
CA GLY A 7 -13.71 -5.62 -1.50
C GLY A 7 -13.39 -4.20 -1.02
N ALA A 8 -12.12 -3.80 -1.05
CA ALA A 8 -11.70 -2.45 -0.68
C ALA A 8 -10.77 -1.83 -1.74
N TRP A 9 -11.06 -0.57 -2.07
CA TRP A 9 -10.26 0.26 -2.94
C TRP A 9 -10.27 1.71 -2.46
N ILE A 10 -9.27 2.47 -2.88
CA ILE A 10 -9.27 3.93 -2.75
C ILE A 10 -10.01 4.50 -3.96
N SER A 11 -11.10 5.21 -3.70
CA SER A 11 -11.90 5.88 -4.73
C SER A 11 -11.33 7.27 -5.02
N VAL A 12 -11.06 7.57 -6.29
CA VAL A 12 -10.71 8.92 -6.75
C VAL A 12 -11.60 9.27 -7.93
N ASN A 13 -12.33 10.39 -7.85
CA ASN A 13 -13.25 10.84 -8.91
C ASN A 13 -14.18 9.70 -9.39
N ASP A 14 -14.76 8.96 -8.45
CA ASP A 14 -15.64 7.79 -8.68
C ASP A 14 -14.99 6.60 -9.41
N SER A 15 -13.67 6.61 -9.58
CA SER A 15 -12.88 5.48 -10.11
C SER A 15 -12.24 4.66 -8.99
N ARG A 16 -12.13 3.34 -9.22
CA ARG A 16 -11.46 2.39 -8.31
C ARG A 16 -9.97 2.32 -8.66
N GLU A 17 -9.13 2.98 -7.86
CA GLU A 17 -7.71 3.10 -8.18
C GLU A 17 -6.88 2.03 -7.47
N VAL A 18 -6.56 2.26 -6.19
CA VAL A 18 -5.64 1.40 -5.42
C VAL A 18 -6.44 0.36 -4.68
N ARG A 19 -6.16 -0.93 -4.92
CA ARG A 19 -6.93 -2.07 -4.36
C ARG A 19 -6.18 -2.76 -3.23
N VAL A 20 -6.95 -3.42 -2.35
CA VAL A 20 -6.42 -4.51 -1.52
C VAL A 20 -6.17 -5.76 -2.38
N SER A 21 -5.69 -6.85 -1.79
CA SER A 21 -5.27 -8.10 -2.45
C SER A 21 -4.05 -7.97 -3.38
N GLU A 22 -3.52 -6.76 -3.57
CA GLU A 22 -2.31 -6.51 -4.35
C GLU A 22 -1.05 -6.81 -3.52
N LEU A 23 0.03 -7.21 -4.21
CA LEU A 23 1.33 -7.42 -3.61
C LEU A 23 2.14 -6.12 -3.69
N TRP A 24 2.54 -5.58 -2.53
CA TRP A 24 3.39 -4.39 -2.44
C TRP A 24 4.78 -4.78 -1.96
N ARG A 25 5.81 -4.25 -2.64
CA ARG A 25 7.19 -4.44 -2.23
C ARG A 25 7.63 -3.25 -1.38
N LEU A 26 7.87 -3.49 -0.09
CA LEU A 26 8.12 -2.43 0.89
C LEU A 26 9.53 -2.49 1.47
N ASP A 27 10.16 -1.33 1.60
CA ASP A 27 11.34 -1.09 2.44
C ASP A 27 10.84 -0.67 3.84
N THR A 28 10.53 -1.67 4.68
CA THR A 28 9.90 -1.50 6.01
C THR A 28 10.49 -2.44 7.07
N PRO A 29 11.73 -2.19 7.53
CA PRO A 29 12.42 -3.06 8.48
C PRO A 29 11.68 -3.23 9.82
N ASP A 30 10.78 -2.30 10.15
CA ASP A 30 9.97 -2.31 11.36
C ASP A 30 8.87 -3.39 11.34
N LEU A 31 8.49 -3.91 10.16
CA LEU A 31 7.44 -4.94 10.02
C LEU A 31 8.01 -6.36 10.07
N CYS A 32 9.12 -6.61 9.37
CA CYS A 32 9.83 -7.88 9.42
C CYS A 32 11.30 -7.74 9.00
N GLN A 33 12.08 -8.79 9.23
CA GLN A 33 13.52 -8.83 8.92
C GLN A 33 13.84 -9.28 7.47
N CYS A 34 12.85 -9.32 6.58
CA CYS A 34 13.10 -9.60 5.17
C CYS A 34 13.82 -8.42 4.52
N ALA A 35 14.69 -8.69 3.54
CA ALA A 35 15.42 -7.64 2.82
C ALA A 35 14.48 -6.60 2.18
N LEU A 36 13.35 -7.07 1.64
CA LEU A 36 12.17 -6.28 1.34
C LEU A 36 10.96 -7.06 1.86
N THR A 37 9.96 -6.36 2.35
CA THR A 37 8.69 -6.97 2.73
C THR A 37 7.81 -7.03 1.49
N ASP A 38 7.67 -8.22 0.90
CA ASP A 38 6.66 -8.51 -0.12
C ASP A 38 5.31 -8.72 0.60
N LEU A 39 4.58 -7.63 0.79
CA LEU A 39 3.37 -7.52 1.60
C LEU A 39 2.11 -7.71 0.73
N VAL A 40 1.29 -8.71 1.03
CA VAL A 40 -0.08 -8.74 0.52
C VAL A 40 -0.93 -7.80 1.36
N VAL A 41 -1.52 -6.80 0.71
CA VAL A 41 -2.37 -5.80 1.36
C VAL A 41 -3.75 -6.40 1.59
N GLU A 42 -4.22 -6.39 2.83
CA GLU A 42 -5.53 -6.98 3.18
C GLU A 42 -6.55 -5.92 3.57
N ASN A 43 -6.12 -4.74 4.05
CA ASN A 43 -7.03 -3.69 4.50
C ASN A 43 -6.37 -2.30 4.52
N PHE A 44 -7.12 -1.26 4.12
CA PHE A 44 -6.71 0.14 4.30
C PHE A 44 -7.12 0.66 5.68
N GLN A 45 -6.14 1.09 6.47
CA GLN A 45 -6.36 1.65 7.81
C GLN A 45 -6.58 3.16 7.77
N SER A 46 -5.88 3.87 6.88
CA SER A 46 -6.00 5.31 6.70
C SER A 46 -5.47 5.71 5.33
N VAL A 47 -6.00 6.81 4.78
CA VAL A 47 -5.52 7.46 3.56
C VAL A 47 -5.28 8.93 3.87
N GLY A 48 -4.17 9.48 3.40
CA GLY A 48 -3.77 10.86 3.65
C GLY A 48 -3.10 11.49 2.43
N VAL A 49 -2.96 12.80 2.46
CA VAL A 49 -2.26 13.59 1.45
C VAL A 49 -1.19 14.43 2.12
N ASP A 50 0.06 14.31 1.66
CA ASP A 50 1.21 15.15 2.06
C ASP A 50 1.72 15.91 0.83
N GLY A 51 1.42 17.22 0.77
CA GLY A 51 1.67 18.03 -0.42
C GLY A 51 0.95 17.46 -1.65
N SER A 52 1.71 17.02 -2.65
CA SER A 52 1.16 16.33 -3.82
C SER A 52 1.08 14.81 -3.67
N THR A 53 1.71 14.23 -2.65
CA THR A 53 1.80 12.78 -2.50
C THR A 53 0.58 12.25 -1.75
N VAL A 54 0.01 11.16 -2.25
CA VAL A 54 -1.05 10.42 -1.55
C VAL A 54 -0.43 9.20 -0.91
N GLU A 55 -0.78 8.97 0.35
CA GLU A 55 -0.22 7.91 1.19
C GLU A 55 -1.32 7.11 1.87
N ALA A 56 -1.01 5.86 2.21
CA ALA A 56 -1.91 4.99 2.94
C ALA A 56 -1.18 4.22 4.05
N LYS A 57 -1.89 4.01 5.16
CA LYS A 57 -1.54 2.96 6.12
C LYS A 57 -2.35 1.72 5.78
N VAL A 58 -1.68 0.59 5.70
CA VAL A 58 -2.31 -0.71 5.37
C VAL A 58 -1.99 -1.76 6.41
N TYR A 59 -2.94 -2.66 6.62
CA TYR A 59 -2.71 -3.95 7.26
C TYR A 59 -2.45 -5.01 6.19
N GLY A 60 -1.52 -5.92 6.45
CA GLY A 60 -1.21 -7.01 5.52
C GLY A 60 -0.32 -8.10 6.10
N GLN A 61 0.04 -9.05 5.24
CA GLN A 61 0.91 -10.17 5.55
C GLN A 61 2.10 -10.26 4.59
N CYS A 62 3.32 -10.39 5.12
CA CYS A 62 4.50 -10.67 4.32
C CYS A 62 4.44 -12.12 3.81
N ILE A 63 4.50 -12.33 2.49
CA ILE A 63 4.39 -13.67 1.91
C ILE A 63 5.65 -14.50 2.12
N SER A 64 6.79 -13.87 2.38
CA SER A 64 8.07 -14.56 2.54
C SER A 64 8.23 -15.18 3.92
N CYS A 65 7.85 -14.46 4.98
CA CYS A 65 8.06 -14.91 6.37
C CYS A 65 6.77 -15.04 7.19
N GLY A 66 5.63 -14.62 6.65
CA GLY A 66 4.32 -14.73 7.30
C GLY A 66 4.01 -13.64 8.34
N ALA A 67 4.93 -12.71 8.62
CA ALA A 67 4.69 -11.59 9.55
C ALA A 67 3.49 -10.74 9.11
N THR A 68 2.66 -10.31 10.06
CA THR A 68 1.51 -9.43 9.82
C THR A 68 1.63 -8.15 10.63
N GLY A 69 0.95 -7.09 10.19
CA GLY A 69 0.90 -5.85 10.94
C GLY A 69 0.38 -4.67 10.14
N ILE A 70 0.27 -3.53 10.83
CA ILE A 70 -0.06 -2.25 10.23
C ILE A 70 1.24 -1.52 9.88
N THR A 71 1.32 -1.01 8.67
CA THR A 71 2.45 -0.24 8.16
C THR A 71 2.46 1.21 8.67
N GLY A 72 3.60 1.89 8.51
CA GLY A 72 3.65 3.36 8.50
C GLY A 72 2.97 3.94 7.25
N TRP A 73 3.19 5.23 6.96
CA TRP A 73 2.66 5.84 5.74
C TRP A 73 3.42 5.34 4.51
N ILE A 74 2.70 4.67 3.62
CA ILE A 74 3.22 4.16 2.35
C ILE A 74 2.77 5.07 1.21
N PRO A 75 3.68 5.62 0.40
CA PRO A 75 3.30 6.37 -0.80
C PRO A 75 2.62 5.47 -1.83
N ILE A 76 1.42 5.84 -2.25
CA ILE A 76 0.62 5.07 -3.22
C ILE A 76 0.45 5.79 -4.57
N GLY A 77 0.68 7.10 -4.59
CA GLY A 77 0.60 7.90 -5.81
C GLY A 77 0.76 9.37 -5.53
N ARG A 78 0.34 10.20 -6.48
CA ARG A 78 0.38 11.66 -6.36
C ARG A 78 -0.73 12.33 -7.14
N VAL A 79 -1.08 13.54 -6.72
CA VAL A 79 -1.95 14.44 -7.46
C VAL A 79 -1.12 15.22 -8.48
N ARG A 80 -1.53 15.20 -9.75
CA ARG A 80 -0.94 15.95 -10.86
C ARG A 80 -2.04 16.52 -11.73
N GLY A 81 -2.08 17.84 -11.86
CA GLY A 81 -3.08 18.51 -12.70
C GLY A 81 -4.53 18.30 -12.23
N GLY A 82 -4.75 17.97 -10.95
CA GLY A 82 -6.06 17.62 -10.40
C GLY A 82 -6.37 16.12 -10.42
N ASP A 83 -5.58 15.32 -11.13
CA ASP A 83 -5.78 13.88 -11.24
C ASP A 83 -4.85 13.10 -10.31
N PHE A 84 -5.35 11.98 -9.78
CA PHE A 84 -4.50 11.02 -9.09
C PHE A 84 -3.75 10.16 -10.11
N VAL A 85 -2.46 9.97 -9.84
CA VAL A 85 -1.59 9.08 -10.59
C VAL A 85 -1.01 8.07 -9.61
N GLU A 86 -1.46 6.81 -9.70
CA GLU A 86 -0.90 5.70 -8.92
C GLU A 86 0.60 5.57 -9.23
N PHE A 87 1.41 5.26 -8.21
CA PHE A 87 2.78 4.83 -8.46
C PHE A 87 2.80 3.42 -9.04
N ASP A 88 3.81 3.16 -9.87
CA ASP A 88 3.98 1.86 -10.51
C ASP A 88 3.88 0.72 -9.47
N ARG A 89 3.07 -0.28 -9.76
CA ARG A 89 2.76 -1.37 -8.82
C ARG A 89 3.96 -2.26 -8.53
N SER A 90 4.94 -2.31 -9.44
CA SER A 90 6.20 -3.04 -9.26
C SER A 90 7.25 -2.24 -8.48
N ALA A 91 7.01 -0.95 -8.23
CA ALA A 91 7.95 -0.10 -7.53
C ALA A 91 8.15 -0.54 -6.07
N VAL A 92 9.40 -0.45 -5.60
CA VAL A 92 9.71 -0.56 -4.19
C VAL A 92 9.25 0.74 -3.50
N ARG A 93 8.37 0.61 -2.51
CA ARG A 93 7.83 1.74 -1.75
C ARG A 93 8.54 1.81 -0.39
N ARG A 94 9.05 2.98 -0.04
CA ARG A 94 9.67 3.22 1.27
C ARG A 94 8.65 3.84 2.22
N VAL A 95 8.59 3.32 3.45
CA VAL A 95 7.80 3.92 4.52
C VAL A 95 8.35 5.31 4.83
N ARG A 96 7.50 6.33 4.82
CA ARG A 96 7.87 7.63 5.38
C ARG A 96 7.75 7.60 6.90
N ARG A 97 8.81 8.02 7.58
CA ARG A 97 8.84 8.22 9.04
C ARG A 97 8.47 9.66 9.37
#